data_AF-A0A7J8MX99-F1
#
_entry.id   AF-A0A7J8MX99-F1
#
_cell.length_a   1.000
_cell.length_b   1.000
_cell.length_c   1.000
_cell.angle_alpha   90.00
_cell.angle_beta   90.00
_cell.angle_gamma   90.00
#
_symmetry.space_group_name_H-M   'P 1'
#
loop_
_entity.id
_entity.type
_entity.pdbx_description
1 polymer ?
#
loop_
_entity_poly.entity_id
_entity_poly.type
_entity_poly.pdbx_seq_one_letter_code
_entity_poly.pdbx_strand_id
1 'polypeptide(L)'
;MQGDHIINSLLNACLLERVGEDYVKMHDVTREMALWIACELEVKENNFFVKAGAQLFKEPDVKAWESGKRISLMKNKIAVLKETPKCPNLRTLFLSQNELQMISNGFFQFIIHLTVLDLSRNIGLRGNFTIGFTRMF
;
A
#
# COMPACT_ATOMS: atom_id res chain seq x y z
N MET A 1 -17.16 -2.43 -18.47
CA MET A 1 -16.99 -3.53 -17.47
C MET A 1 -17.48 -3.05 -16.11
N GLN A 2 -17.75 -3.93 -15.13
CA GLN A 2 -18.28 -3.55 -13.81
C GLN A 2 -17.39 -2.51 -13.07
N GLY A 3 -16.06 -2.56 -13.26
CA GLY A 3 -15.14 -1.58 -12.69
C GLY A 3 -15.36 -0.15 -13.21
N ASP A 4 -15.58 0.02 -14.53
CA ASP A 4 -15.82 1.34 -15.13
C ASP A 4 -17.10 1.97 -14.58
N HIS A 5 -18.13 1.16 -14.32
CA HIS A 5 -19.36 1.64 -13.72
C HIS A 5 -19.13 2.17 -12.31
N ILE A 6 -18.38 1.44 -11.47
CA ILE A 6 -18.05 1.89 -10.11
C ILE A 6 -17.24 3.19 -10.14
N ILE A 7 -16.22 3.27 -10.98
CA ILE A 7 -15.38 4.47 -11.12
C ILE A 7 -16.25 5.67 -11.55
N ASN A 8 -17.11 5.49 -12.56
CA ASN A 8 -18.00 6.55 -13.03
C ASN A 8 -19.00 6.98 -11.94
N SER A 9 -19.53 6.05 -11.14
CA SER A 9 -20.39 6.40 -10.00
C SER A 9 -19.65 7.25 -8.96
N LEU A 10 -18.41 6.90 -8.63
CA LEU A 10 -17.58 7.66 -7.67
C LEU A 10 -17.17 9.04 -8.22
N LEU A 11 -16.90 9.14 -9.53
CA LEU A 11 -16.66 10.42 -10.21
C LEU A 11 -17.91 11.32 -10.16
N ASN A 12 -19.08 10.76 -10.49
CA ASN A 12 -20.35 11.50 -10.46
C ASN A 12 -20.74 11.95 -9.04
N ALA A 13 -20.32 11.20 -8.02
CA ALA A 13 -20.51 11.55 -6.62
C ALA A 13 -19.42 12.52 -6.07
N CYS A 14 -18.51 13.00 -6.92
CA CYS A 14 -17.38 13.86 -6.54
C CYS A 14 -16.45 13.25 -5.48
N LEU A 15 -16.42 11.91 -5.36
CA LEU A 15 -15.51 11.19 -4.46
C LEU A 15 -14.16 10.90 -5.11
N LEU A 16 -14.13 10.88 -6.45
CA LEU A 16 -12.92 10.80 -7.26
C LEU A 16 -12.86 11.98 -8.24
N GLU A 17 -11.66 12.28 -8.70
CA GLU A 17 -11.38 13.22 -9.78
C GLU A 17 -10.40 12.63 -10.80
N ARG A 18 -10.48 13.08 -12.05
CA ARG A 18 -9.58 12.65 -13.12
C ARG A 18 -8.27 13.44 -13.06
N VAL A 19 -7.15 12.74 -13.23
CA VAL A 19 -5.78 13.31 -13.17
C VAL A 19 -4.99 13.01 -14.44
N GLY A 20 -5.68 12.51 -15.46
CA GLY A 20 -5.15 12.08 -16.74
C GLY A 20 -6.22 11.28 -17.48
N GLU A 21 -5.87 10.71 -18.63
CA GLU A 21 -6.80 9.92 -19.44
C GLU A 21 -7.25 8.66 -18.69
N ASP A 22 -6.29 7.96 -18.06
CA ASP A 22 -6.52 6.66 -17.42
C ASP A 22 -6.36 6.67 -15.89
N TYR A 23 -6.25 7.86 -15.27
CA TYR A 23 -5.98 7.99 -13.85
C TYR A 23 -7.08 8.77 -13.13
N VAL A 24 -7.55 8.21 -12.02
CA VAL A 24 -8.41 8.88 -11.06
C VAL A 24 -7.74 8.92 -9.69
N LYS A 25 -8.05 9.94 -8.88
CA LYS A 25 -7.61 10.02 -7.48
C LYS A 25 -8.75 10.51 -6.60
N MET A 26 -8.66 10.25 -5.29
CA MET A 26 -9.46 10.99 -4.31
C MET A 26 -8.85 12.38 -4.13
N HIS A 27 -9.71 13.39 -4.10
CA HIS A 27 -9.29 14.74 -3.72
C HIS A 27 -8.69 14.72 -2.30
N ASP A 28 -7.75 15.62 -2.02
CA ASP A 28 -6.96 15.60 -0.77
C ASP A 28 -7.87 15.63 0.48
N VAL A 29 -8.89 16.50 0.48
CA VAL A 29 -9.88 16.61 1.56
C VAL A 29 -10.70 15.32 1.76
N THR A 30 -11.21 14.72 0.68
CA THR A 30 -11.99 13.46 0.74
C THR A 30 -11.11 12.32 1.23
N ARG A 31 -9.85 12.26 0.79
CA ARG A 31 -8.87 11.27 1.25
C ARG A 31 -8.60 11.42 2.74
N GLU A 32 -8.38 12.65 3.22
CA GLU A 32 -8.15 12.92 4.64
C GLU A 32 -9.35 12.50 5.50
N MET A 33 -10.57 12.82 5.05
CA MET A 33 -11.79 12.39 5.74
C MET A 33 -11.95 10.87 5.75
N ALA A 34 -11.66 10.18 4.64
CA ALA A 34 -11.70 8.72 4.59
C ALA A 34 -10.66 8.08 5.52
N LEU A 35 -9.45 8.62 5.58
CA LEU A 35 -8.42 8.18 6.52
C LEU A 35 -8.83 8.42 7.97
N TRP A 36 -9.43 9.57 8.26
CA TRP A 36 -9.94 9.88 9.59
C TRP A 36 -10.99 8.87 10.04
N ILE A 37 -11.97 8.57 9.19
CA ILE A 37 -13.00 7.56 9.47
C ILE A 37 -12.36 6.17 9.70
N ALA A 38 -11.46 5.76 8.81
CA ALA A 38 -10.86 4.43 8.84
C ALA A 38 -9.87 4.22 10.00
N CYS A 39 -9.19 5.28 10.46
CA CYS A 39 -8.17 5.19 11.49
C CYS A 39 -8.65 5.61 12.89
N GLU A 40 -9.65 6.48 13.00
CA GLU A 40 -10.06 7.09 14.28
C GLU A 40 -11.51 6.76 14.70
N LEU A 41 -12.42 6.45 13.77
CA LEU A 41 -13.83 6.20 14.09
C LEU A 41 -14.22 4.71 14.11
N GLU A 42 -13.62 3.86 13.28
CA GLU A 42 -13.92 2.43 13.26
C GLU A 42 -13.12 1.62 14.32
N VAL A 43 -13.69 0.48 14.73
CA VAL A 43 -13.11 -0.46 15.70
C VAL A 43 -11.67 -0.83 15.30
N LYS A 44 -10.74 -0.85 16.26
CA LYS A 44 -9.28 -1.13 16.15
C LYS A 44 -8.85 -2.39 15.35
N GLU A 45 -9.78 -3.12 14.75
CA GLU A 45 -9.56 -4.34 13.98
C GLU A 45 -9.17 -4.10 12.51
N ASN A 46 -9.29 -2.86 12.02
CA ASN A 46 -8.95 -2.45 10.65
C ASN A 46 -7.81 -1.42 10.60
N ASN A 47 -6.74 -1.62 11.38
CA ASN A 47 -5.63 -0.67 11.41
C ASN A 47 -4.97 -0.50 10.03
N PHE A 48 -5.09 0.70 9.48
CA PHE A 48 -4.37 1.15 8.29
C PHE A 48 -3.10 1.88 8.72
N PHE A 49 -1.98 1.62 8.04
CA PHE A 49 -0.78 2.43 8.13
C PHE A 49 -0.44 2.98 6.76
N VAL A 50 -0.73 4.26 6.54
CA VAL A 50 -0.59 4.93 5.24
C VAL A 50 0.41 6.07 5.34
N LYS A 51 1.52 5.94 4.61
CA LYS A 51 2.55 6.96 4.41
C LYS A 51 2.92 7.06 2.94
N ALA A 52 1.92 7.21 2.07
CA ALA A 52 2.15 7.36 0.64
C ALA A 52 2.66 8.78 0.31
N GLY A 53 3.67 8.90 -0.56
CA GLY A 53 4.17 10.23 -0.98
C GLY A 53 4.90 11.02 0.11
N ALA A 54 5.22 10.40 1.24
CA ALA A 54 5.76 11.05 2.44
C ALA A 54 7.27 11.33 2.37
N GLN A 55 7.90 11.12 1.21
CA GLN A 55 9.34 11.28 0.99
C GLN A 55 10.19 10.44 1.95
N LEU A 56 9.75 9.23 2.27
CA LEU A 56 10.51 8.30 3.10
C LEU A 56 11.71 7.73 2.32
N PHE A 57 12.89 7.81 2.91
CA PHE A 57 14.13 7.23 2.35
C PHE A 57 14.51 5.89 3.01
N LYS A 58 13.86 5.56 4.13
CA LYS A 58 14.12 4.37 4.94
C LYS A 58 12.81 3.64 5.20
N GLU A 59 12.91 2.34 5.42
CA GLU A 59 11.76 1.55 5.88
C GLU A 59 11.29 2.04 7.27
N PRO A 60 9.99 1.94 7.57
CA PRO A 60 9.46 2.32 8.87
C PRO A 60 9.89 1.35 9.99
N ASP A 61 9.77 1.81 11.23
CA ASP A 61 10.08 1.04 12.44
C ASP A 61 9.19 -0.22 12.54
N VAL A 62 9.72 -1.30 13.14
CA VAL A 62 9.06 -2.60 13.40
C VAL A 62 7.64 -2.42 13.95
N LYS A 63 7.45 -1.49 14.89
CA LYS A 63 6.14 -1.20 15.49
C LYS A 63 5.07 -0.75 14.48
N ALA A 64 5.48 -0.07 13.42
CA ALA A 64 4.57 0.36 12.35
C ALA A 64 4.09 -0.83 11.52
N TRP A 65 4.93 -1.85 11.38
CA TRP A 65 4.56 -3.09 10.67
C TRP A 65 3.61 -3.95 11.52
N GLU A 66 3.90 -4.11 12.81
CA GLU A 66 3.13 -4.96 13.73
C GLU A 66 1.69 -4.48 13.97
N SER A 67 1.45 -3.17 13.81
CA SER A 67 0.14 -2.56 14.07
C SER A 67 -0.81 -2.58 12.88
N GLY A 68 -0.32 -2.78 11.64
CA GLY A 68 -1.10 -2.61 10.42
C GLY A 68 -1.67 -3.92 9.85
N LYS A 69 -2.97 -3.93 9.56
CA LYS A 69 -3.63 -4.95 8.72
C LYS A 69 -3.49 -4.62 7.24
N ARG A 70 -3.38 -3.32 6.92
CA ARG A 70 -3.20 -2.79 5.56
C ARG A 70 -2.15 -1.69 5.60
N ILE A 71 -1.07 -1.85 4.85
CA ILE A 71 0.07 -0.93 4.84
C ILE A 71 0.26 -0.37 3.43
N SER A 72 0.39 0.94 3.33
CA SER A 72 0.77 1.62 2.08
C SER A 72 1.93 2.57 2.31
N LEU A 73 3.05 2.26 1.66
CA LEU A 73 4.29 3.02 1.61
C LEU A 73 4.64 3.42 0.17
N MET A 74 3.64 3.45 -0.72
CA MET A 74 3.85 3.76 -2.13
C MET A 74 4.37 5.20 -2.35
N LYS A 75 4.99 5.46 -3.50
CA LYS A 75 5.47 6.80 -3.89
C LYS A 75 6.48 7.40 -2.90
N ASN A 76 7.38 6.58 -2.37
CA ASN A 76 8.49 7.02 -1.52
C ASN A 76 9.83 6.76 -2.22
N LYS A 77 10.94 6.89 -1.49
CA LYS A 77 12.31 6.69 -1.98
C LYS A 77 13.01 5.59 -1.19
N ILE A 78 12.25 4.58 -0.76
CA ILE A 78 12.79 3.48 0.03
C ILE A 78 13.58 2.57 -0.91
N ALA A 79 14.87 2.39 -0.64
CA ALA A 79 15.74 1.56 -1.45
C ALA A 79 15.88 0.12 -0.91
N VAL A 80 15.74 -0.07 0.39
CA VAL A 80 16.01 -1.35 1.06
C VAL A 80 14.96 -1.62 2.13
N LEU A 81 14.44 -2.85 2.14
CA LEU A 81 13.68 -3.43 3.27
C LEU A 81 14.54 -4.53 3.89
N LYS A 82 15.20 -4.26 5.02
CA LYS A 82 16.12 -5.21 5.67
C LYS A 82 15.49 -5.91 6.88
N GLU A 83 14.45 -5.33 7.47
CA GLU A 83 13.82 -5.87 8.67
C GLU A 83 13.07 -7.18 8.39
N THR A 84 12.79 -7.94 9.45
CA THR A 84 12.00 -9.18 9.42
C THR A 84 10.76 -8.98 10.28
N PRO A 85 9.77 -8.20 9.80
CA PRO A 85 8.67 -7.74 10.63
C PRO A 85 7.71 -8.88 11.00
N LYS A 86 7.30 -8.94 12.27
CA LYS A 86 6.40 -9.98 12.81
C LYS A 86 4.93 -9.54 12.72
N CYS A 87 4.34 -9.65 11.54
CA CYS A 87 3.04 -9.05 11.25
C CYS A 87 2.05 -10.09 10.72
N PRO A 88 1.63 -11.06 11.56
CA PRO A 88 0.77 -12.15 11.11
C PRO A 88 -0.61 -11.67 10.65
N ASN A 89 -1.02 -10.45 11.00
CA ASN A 89 -2.32 -9.88 10.62
C ASN A 89 -2.29 -9.06 9.33
N LEU A 90 -1.12 -8.83 8.71
CA LEU A 90 -1.00 -8.02 7.51
C LEU A 90 -1.61 -8.73 6.30
N ARG A 91 -2.60 -8.08 5.67
CA ARG A 91 -3.35 -8.60 4.50
C ARG A 91 -2.99 -7.89 3.20
N THR A 92 -2.64 -6.60 3.28
CA THR A 92 -2.33 -5.76 2.11
C THR A 92 -1.06 -4.97 2.34
N LEU A 93 -0.14 -5.02 1.37
CA LEU A 93 1.10 -4.26 1.37
C LEU A 93 1.32 -3.58 0.02
N PHE A 94 1.33 -2.25 0.01
CA PHE A 94 1.65 -1.44 -1.17
C PHE A 94 2.99 -0.75 -1.00
N LEU A 95 3.91 -1.08 -1.91
CA LEU A 95 5.29 -0.60 -1.98
C LEU A 95 5.63 -0.03 -3.37
N SER A 96 4.63 0.19 -4.22
CA SER A 96 4.84 0.65 -5.59
C SER A 96 5.43 2.05 -5.67
N GLN A 97 6.12 2.32 -6.78
CA GLN A 97 6.78 3.62 -7.04
C GLN A 97 7.75 3.99 -5.90
N ASN A 98 8.55 3.03 -5.47
CA ASN A 98 9.71 3.27 -4.63
C ASN A 98 11.00 3.11 -5.45
N GLU A 99 12.13 3.26 -4.78
CA GLU A 99 13.47 3.01 -5.35
C GLU A 99 14.00 1.65 -4.91
N LEU A 100 13.12 0.68 -4.62
CA LEU A 100 13.52 -0.60 -4.02
C LEU A 100 14.53 -1.30 -4.93
N GLN A 101 15.65 -1.66 -4.33
CA GLN A 101 16.72 -2.45 -4.95
C GLN A 101 16.85 -3.81 -4.28
N MET A 102 16.53 -3.88 -2.98
CA MET A 102 16.68 -5.09 -2.18
C MET A 102 15.54 -5.22 -1.17
N ILE A 103 15.01 -6.44 -1.08
CA ILE A 103 14.12 -6.88 0.01
C ILE A 103 14.80 -8.08 0.64
N SER A 104 15.00 -8.04 1.96
CA SER A 104 15.59 -9.15 2.72
C SER A 104 14.75 -10.42 2.54
N ASN A 105 15.41 -11.56 2.41
CA ASN A 105 14.75 -12.86 2.30
C ASN A 105 13.83 -13.16 3.50
N GLY A 106 14.14 -12.59 4.68
CA GLY A 106 13.34 -12.73 5.88
C GLY A 106 12.09 -11.83 5.92
N PHE A 107 11.97 -10.84 5.02
CA PHE A 107 10.93 -9.81 5.13
C PHE A 107 9.52 -10.39 5.18
N PHE A 108 9.23 -11.40 4.34
CA PHE A 108 7.91 -12.03 4.26
C PHE A 108 7.75 -13.24 5.21
N GLN A 109 8.77 -13.62 5.97
CA GLN A 109 8.79 -14.86 6.77
C GLN A 109 7.61 -14.96 7.74
N PHE A 110 7.23 -13.85 8.37
CA PHE A 110 6.15 -13.80 9.37
C PHE A 110 4.90 -13.06 8.87
N ILE A 111 4.81 -12.82 7.55
CA ILE A 111 3.68 -12.17 6.88
C ILE A 111 2.83 -13.23 6.17
N ILE A 112 2.46 -14.28 6.92
CA ILE A 112 1.87 -15.53 6.41
C ILE A 112 0.48 -15.37 5.77
N HIS A 113 -0.15 -14.20 5.95
CA HIS A 113 -1.54 -13.94 5.66
C HIS A 113 -1.74 -12.87 4.57
N LEU A 114 -0.65 -12.46 3.93
CA LEU A 114 -0.66 -11.44 2.89
C LEU A 114 -1.49 -11.92 1.69
N THR A 115 -2.44 -11.11 1.27
CA THR A 115 -3.33 -11.40 0.12
C THR A 115 -3.08 -10.49 -1.06
N VAL A 116 -2.57 -9.28 -0.79
CA VAL A 116 -2.32 -8.26 -1.79
C VAL A 116 -0.92 -7.69 -1.57
N LEU A 117 -0.09 -7.76 -2.61
CA LEU A 117 1.25 -7.19 -2.65
C LEU A 117 1.43 -6.40 -3.94
N ASP A 118 1.73 -5.11 -3.81
CA ASP A 118 2.09 -4.27 -4.95
C ASP A 118 3.54 -3.80 -4.83
N LEU A 119 4.37 -4.29 -5.74
CA LEU A 119 5.78 -3.90 -5.90
C LEU A 119 6.01 -3.16 -7.23
N SER A 120 4.94 -2.80 -7.95
CA SER A 120 5.03 -2.23 -9.28
C SER A 120 5.88 -0.95 -9.31
N ARG A 121 6.50 -0.67 -10.45
CA ARG A 121 7.29 0.55 -10.67
C ARG A 121 8.49 0.70 -9.70
N ASN A 122 9.06 -0.41 -9.23
CA ASN A 122 10.38 -0.46 -8.59
C ASN A 122 11.41 -1.01 -9.60
N ILE A 123 11.98 -0.14 -10.43
CA ILE A 123 12.80 -0.52 -11.59
C ILE A 123 14.12 -1.21 -11.16
N GLY A 124 14.65 -0.82 -10.01
CA GLY A 124 15.89 -1.36 -9.46
C GLY A 124 15.75 -2.71 -8.75
N LEU A 125 14.53 -3.19 -8.52
CA LEU A 125 14.29 -4.37 -7.69
C LEU A 125 14.60 -5.64 -8.49
N ARG A 126 15.75 -6.24 -8.22
CA ARG A 126 16.20 -7.48 -8.85
C ARG A 126 16.01 -8.64 -7.86
N GLY A 127 14.96 -9.45 -8.04
CA GLY A 127 14.70 -10.60 -7.16
C GLY A 127 13.67 -11.57 -7.74
N ASN A 128 13.95 -12.87 -7.60
CA ASN A 128 13.03 -13.97 -7.89
C ASN A 128 11.97 -14.03 -6.79
N PHE A 129 10.78 -13.49 -7.06
CA PHE A 129 9.62 -13.73 -6.21
C PHE A 129 9.13 -15.16 -6.46
N THR A 130 9.23 -16.04 -5.46
CA THR A 130 8.50 -17.31 -5.49
C THR A 130 7.01 -16.97 -5.62
N ILE A 131 6.45 -17.36 -6.75
CA ILE A 131 5.15 -16.90 -7.27
C ILE A 131 4.04 -17.43 -6.36
N GLY A 132 3.52 -16.59 -5.48
CA GLY A 132 2.36 -16.90 -4.64
C GLY A 132 1.39 -15.73 -4.44
N PHE A 133 1.74 -14.53 -4.89
CA PHE A 133 0.88 -13.35 -4.73
C PHE A 133 0.23 -12.99 -6.05
N THR A 134 -1.11 -12.96 -6.05
CA THR A 134 -1.93 -12.51 -7.17
C THR A 134 -1.53 -11.08 -7.52
N ARG A 135 -0.93 -10.90 -8.71
CA ARG A 135 -0.75 -9.59 -9.33
C ARG A 135 -2.13 -8.96 -9.51
N MET A 136 -2.40 -7.84 -8.83
CA MET A 136 -3.45 -6.93 -9.29
C MET A 136 -2.79 -5.89 -10.20
N PHE A 137 -3.39 -5.73 -11.38
CA PHE A 137 -3.01 -4.79 -12.44
C PHE A 137 -3.22 -3.34 -12.01
#